data_AF-A0A150FYF8-F1
#
_entry.id   AF-A0A150FYF8-F1
#
_cell.length_a   1.000
_cell.length_b   1.000
_cell.length_c   1.000
_cell.angle_alpha   90.00
_cell.angle_beta   90.00
_cell.angle_gamma   90.00
#
_symmetry.space_group_name_H-M   'P 1'
#
loop_
_entity.id
_entity.type
_entity.pdbx_description
1 polymer ?
#
loop_
_entity_poly.entity_id
_entity_poly.type
_entity_poly.pdbx_seq_one_letter_code
_entity_poly.pdbx_strand_id
1 'polypeptide(L)'
;MKADCYRYLAEYKVDVAKQAAVNQALAAYTSAQEMANHLPTTNPVRLGLSLNFSVFWYSIMDEPLMACAVARSAYDQALGDLDTLNNDNYKDTAIIMMTLRNNLEQWISEMKGDDDANS
;
A
#
# COMPACT_ATOMS: atom_id res chain seq x y z
N MET A 1 11.50 2.41 9.03
CA MET A 1 12.96 2.61 9.20
C MET A 1 13.82 1.83 8.20
N LYS A 2 13.86 0.49 8.18
CA LYS A 2 14.71 -0.22 7.18
C LYS A 2 14.23 -0.01 5.73
N ALA A 3 12.90 0.05 5.54
CA ALA A 3 12.27 0.37 4.26
C ALA A 3 12.64 1.77 3.75
N ASP A 4 12.70 2.77 4.64
CA ASP A 4 13.07 4.14 4.29
C ASP A 4 14.54 4.24 3.86
N CYS A 5 15.43 3.50 4.52
CA CYS A 5 16.83 3.40 4.10
C CYS A 5 16.97 2.85 2.68
N TYR A 6 16.19 1.84 2.30
CA TYR A 6 16.23 1.29 0.95
C TYR A 6 15.60 2.24 -0.09
N ARG A 7 14.56 2.99 0.30
CA ARG A 7 13.94 4.02 -0.56
C ARG A 7 14.94 5.12 -0.92
N TYR A 8 15.67 5.66 0.06
CA TYR A 8 16.73 6.66 -0.20
C TYR A 8 17.92 6.11 -0.98
N LEU A 9 18.25 4.82 -0.80
CA LEU A 9 19.29 4.15 -1.58
C LEU A 9 18.91 3.94 -3.06
N ALA A 10 17.60 3.82 -3.35
CA ALA A 10 17.08 3.65 -4.70
C ALA A 10 17.02 4.96 -5.49
N GLU A 11 16.90 6.11 -4.81
CA GLU A 11 16.94 7.45 -5.45
C GLU A 11 18.33 7.78 -6.05
N TYR A 12 19.41 7.09 -5.64
CA TYR A 12 20.80 7.44 -5.98
C TYR A 12 21.58 6.38 -6.79
N LYS A 13 21.03 5.21 -7.09
CA LYS A 13 21.77 4.11 -7.76
C LYS A 13 21.25 3.78 -9.17
N VAL A 14 22.20 3.61 -10.08
CA VAL A 14 22.06 3.23 -11.50
C VAL A 14 21.33 1.89 -11.67
N ASP A 15 20.48 1.82 -12.70
CA ASP A 15 19.41 0.83 -13.02
C ASP A 15 19.52 -0.58 -12.45
N VAL A 16 20.68 -1.24 -12.52
CA VAL A 16 20.83 -2.65 -12.09
C VAL A 16 20.67 -2.80 -10.56
N ALA A 17 21.19 -1.85 -9.79
CA ALA A 17 21.06 -1.87 -8.33
C ALA A 17 19.65 -1.49 -7.88
N LYS A 18 18.95 -0.65 -8.65
CA LYS A 18 17.54 -0.32 -8.44
C LYS A 18 16.67 -1.56 -8.63
N GLN A 19 16.85 -2.30 -9.73
CA GLN A 19 16.05 -3.50 -9.99
C GLN A 19 16.25 -4.59 -8.93
N ALA A 20 17.49 -4.79 -8.46
CA ALA A 20 17.76 -5.75 -7.38
C ALA A 20 17.07 -5.34 -6.07
N ALA A 21 17.08 -4.05 -5.72
CA ALA A 21 16.40 -3.53 -4.54
C ALA A 21 14.87 -3.65 -4.65
N VAL A 22 14.31 -3.38 -5.83
CA VAL A 22 12.88 -3.55 -6.13
C VAL A 22 12.46 -5.00 -5.94
N ASN A 23 13.20 -5.95 -6.50
CA ASN A 23 12.88 -7.37 -6.36
C ASN A 23 12.95 -7.85 -4.89
N GLN A 24 13.92 -7.35 -4.12
CA GLN A 24 14.02 -7.65 -2.69
C GLN A 24 12.87 -7.03 -1.89
N ALA A 25 12.48 -5.79 -2.19
CA ALA A 25 11.35 -5.12 -1.56
C ALA A 25 10.04 -5.87 -1.87
N LEU A 26 9.82 -6.28 -3.12
CA LEU A 26 8.65 -7.05 -3.52
C LEU A 26 8.59 -8.39 -2.76
N ALA A 27 9.69 -9.15 -2.71
CA ALA A 27 9.74 -10.40 -1.95
C ALA A 27 9.46 -10.19 -0.45
N ALA A 28 9.98 -9.11 0.14
CA ALA A 28 9.74 -8.78 1.54
C ALA A 28 8.27 -8.40 1.80
N TYR A 29 7.65 -7.60 0.93
CA TYR A 29 6.22 -7.27 1.03
C TYR A 29 5.34 -8.51 0.88
N THR A 30 5.60 -9.36 -0.11
CA THR A 30 4.85 -10.61 -0.29
C THR A 30 4.94 -11.52 0.92
N SER A 31 6.15 -11.76 1.45
CA SER A 31 6.34 -12.59 2.65
C SER A 31 5.67 -11.99 3.88
N ALA A 32 5.76 -10.66 4.06
CA ALA A 32 5.07 -9.98 5.15
C ALA A 32 3.54 -10.08 5.00
N GLN A 33 3.01 -10.03 3.78
CA GLN A 33 1.58 -10.13 3.50
C GLN A 33 1.06 -11.52 3.87
N GLU A 34 1.80 -12.57 3.51
CA GLU A 34 1.49 -13.95 3.90
C GLU A 34 1.41 -14.12 5.42
N MET A 35 2.38 -13.57 6.15
CA MET A 35 2.37 -13.61 7.62
C MET A 35 1.22 -12.78 8.20
N ALA A 36 0.93 -11.61 7.62
CA ALA A 36 -0.13 -10.71 8.07
C ALA A 36 -1.54 -11.27 7.80
N ASN A 37 -1.71 -12.22 6.87
CA ASN A 37 -3.00 -12.86 6.60
C ASN A 37 -3.58 -13.60 7.81
N HIS A 38 -2.75 -13.96 8.79
CA HIS A 38 -3.18 -14.55 10.06
C HIS A 38 -3.72 -13.52 11.07
N LEU A 39 -3.53 -12.23 10.82
CA LEU A 39 -4.09 -11.15 11.62
C LEU A 39 -5.49 -10.77 11.10
N PRO A 40 -6.40 -10.28 11.96
CA PRO A 40 -7.67 -9.71 11.52
C PRO A 40 -7.46 -8.66 10.42
N THR A 41 -8.39 -8.59 9.47
CA THR A 41 -8.41 -7.61 8.36
C THR A 41 -8.32 -6.16 8.86
N THR A 42 -8.87 -5.92 10.04
CA THR A 42 -8.87 -4.64 10.74
C THR A 42 -7.65 -4.40 11.61
N ASN A 43 -6.72 -5.35 11.70
CA ASN A 43 -5.51 -5.17 12.50
C ASN A 43 -4.64 -4.04 11.92
N PRO A 44 -4.23 -3.02 12.70
CA PRO A 44 -3.44 -1.90 12.21
C PRO A 44 -2.12 -2.31 11.54
N VAL A 45 -1.49 -3.40 11.96
CA VAL A 45 -0.26 -3.92 11.35
C VAL A 45 -0.52 -4.46 9.95
N ARG A 46 -1.59 -5.25 9.77
CA ARG A 46 -1.99 -5.77 8.46
C ARG A 46 -2.39 -4.65 7.51
N LEU A 47 -3.18 -3.69 8.00
CA LEU A 47 -3.61 -2.54 7.20
C LEU A 47 -2.43 -1.63 6.81
N GLY A 48 -1.55 -1.32 7.76
CA GLY A 48 -0.36 -0.52 7.51
C GLY A 48 0.58 -1.18 6.49
N LEU A 49 0.69 -2.52 6.51
CA LEU A 49 1.42 -3.26 5.50
C LEU A 49 0.80 -3.09 4.11
N SER A 50 -0.51 -3.32 3.98
CA SER A 50 -1.21 -3.16 2.70
C SER A 50 -1.14 -1.72 2.17
N LEU A 51 -1.20 -0.72 3.05
CA LEU A 51 -1.01 0.68 2.69
C LEU A 51 0.40 0.95 2.14
N ASN A 52 1.44 0.47 2.82
CA ASN A 52 2.81 0.66 2.32
C ASN A 52 3.04 -0.10 1.01
N PHE A 53 2.44 -1.28 0.86
CA PHE A 53 2.57 -2.07 -0.35
C PHE A 53 1.84 -1.42 -1.53
N SER A 54 0.67 -0.80 -1.33
CA SER A 54 0.01 -0.03 -2.39
C SER A 54 0.84 1.18 -2.83
N VAL A 55 1.44 1.91 -1.88
CA VAL A 55 2.37 3.02 -2.19
C VAL A 55 3.60 2.51 -2.94
N PHE A 56 4.13 1.33 -2.61
CA PHE A 56 5.23 0.72 -3.36
C PHE A 56 4.84 0.43 -4.82
N TRP A 57 3.66 -0.15 -5.05
CA TRP A 57 3.16 -0.38 -6.41
C TRP A 57 3.00 0.93 -7.19
N TYR A 58 2.50 1.98 -6.53
CA TYR A 58 2.28 3.27 -7.18
C TYR A 58 3.62 3.98 -7.47
N SER A 59 4.46 4.22 -6.45
CA SER A 59 5.64 5.08 -6.59
C SER A 59 6.89 4.39 -7.11
N ILE A 60 7.04 3.07 -6.91
CA ILE A 60 8.27 2.36 -7.23
C ILE A 60 8.11 1.47 -8.46
N MET A 61 6.98 0.76 -8.56
CA MET A 61 6.69 -0.12 -9.70
C MET A 61 6.04 0.63 -10.87
N ASP A 62 5.55 1.86 -10.66
CA ASP A 62 4.82 2.65 -11.66
C ASP A 62 3.59 1.88 -12.20
N GLU A 63 2.94 1.12 -11.33
CA GLU A 63 1.80 0.25 -11.65
C GLU A 63 0.58 0.71 -10.84
N PRO A 64 -0.05 1.84 -11.23
CA PRO A 64 -1.02 2.51 -10.38
C PRO A 64 -2.34 1.73 -10.31
N LEU A 65 -2.68 0.91 -11.32
CA LEU A 65 -3.81 -0.03 -11.26
C LEU A 65 -3.62 -1.09 -10.17
N MET A 66 -2.42 -1.65 -10.05
CA MET A 66 -2.10 -2.62 -9.00
C MET A 66 -2.12 -1.97 -7.62
N ALA A 67 -1.60 -0.74 -7.50
CA ALA A 67 -1.68 0.03 -6.25
C ALA A 67 -3.12 0.21 -5.78
N CYS A 68 -4.01 0.63 -6.69
CA CYS A 68 -5.43 0.78 -6.43
C CYS A 68 -6.09 -0.56 -6.04
N ALA A 69 -5.73 -1.67 -6.69
CA ALA A 69 -6.26 -2.99 -6.36
C ALA A 69 -5.88 -3.41 -4.92
N VAL A 70 -4.61 -3.24 -4.53
CA VAL A 70 -4.14 -3.56 -3.17
C VAL A 70 -4.83 -2.67 -2.13
N ALA A 71 -4.86 -1.36 -2.36
CA ALA A 71 -5.46 -0.42 -1.42
C ALA A 71 -6.97 -0.65 -1.25
N ARG A 72 -7.70 -0.88 -2.35
CA ARG A 72 -9.14 -1.16 -2.34
C ARG A 72 -9.46 -2.47 -1.63
N SER A 73 -8.72 -3.53 -1.95
CA SER A 73 -8.93 -4.83 -1.30
C SER A 73 -8.75 -4.75 0.23
N ALA A 74 -7.71 -4.05 0.70
CA ALA A 74 -7.48 -3.87 2.12
C ALA A 74 -8.57 -3.01 2.80
N TYR A 75 -9.00 -1.93 2.15
CA TYR A 75 -10.07 -1.07 2.64
C TYR A 75 -11.41 -1.81 2.75
N ASP A 76 -11.83 -2.50 1.68
CA ASP A 76 -13.11 -3.20 1.62
C ASP A 76 -13.17 -4.35 2.64
N GLN A 77 -12.07 -5.10 2.80
CA GLN A 77 -11.96 -6.17 3.81
C GLN A 77 -12.09 -5.61 5.23
N ALA A 78 -11.38 -4.53 5.56
CA ALA A 78 -11.47 -3.94 6.89
C ALA A 78 -12.80 -3.26 7.15
N LEU A 79 -13.45 -2.70 6.12
CA LEU A 79 -14.79 -2.14 6.23
C LEU A 79 -15.82 -3.21 6.57
N GLY A 80 -15.72 -4.39 5.94
CA GLY A 80 -16.62 -5.52 6.21
C GLY A 80 -16.51 -6.09 7.62
N ASP A 81 -15.33 -6.00 8.23
CA ASP A 81 -15.06 -6.55 9.57
C ASP A 81 -15.01 -5.46 10.66
N LEU A 82 -15.35 -4.20 10.35
CA LEU A 82 -15.20 -3.06 11.26
C LEU A 82 -16.03 -3.21 12.55
N ASP A 83 -17.19 -3.86 12.46
CA ASP A 83 -18.07 -4.13 13.60
C ASP A 83 -17.47 -5.13 14.61
N THR A 84 -16.45 -5.89 14.21
CA THR A 84 -15.76 -6.87 15.07
C THR A 84 -14.61 -6.24 15.88
N LEU A 85 -14.32 -4.95 15.65
CA LEU A 85 -13.17 -4.30 16.22
C LEU A 85 -13.34 -3.99 17.71
N ASN A 86 -12.30 -4.27 18.49
CA ASN A 86 -12.19 -3.80 19.87
C ASN A 86 -11.76 -2.32 19.92
N ASN A 87 -12.16 -1.63 21.00
CA ASN A 87 -12.00 -0.19 21.14
C ASN A 87 -10.52 0.26 21.15
N ASP A 88 -9.62 -0.60 21.62
CA ASP A 88 -8.19 -0.28 21.80
C ASP A 88 -7.46 0.03 20.47
N ASN A 89 -7.90 -0.57 19.36
CA ASN A 89 -7.27 -0.39 18.05
C ASN A 89 -8.11 0.46 17.08
N TYR A 90 -9.26 0.97 17.51
CA TYR A 90 -10.23 1.67 16.65
C TYR A 90 -9.65 2.91 16.00
N LYS A 91 -8.97 3.74 16.80
CA LYS A 91 -8.40 4.99 16.31
C LYS A 91 -7.34 4.75 15.23
N ASP A 92 -6.43 3.81 15.46
CA ASP A 92 -5.33 3.54 14.53
C ASP A 92 -5.84 2.91 13.24
N THR A 93 -6.78 1.96 13.36
CA THR A 93 -7.47 1.34 12.23
C THR A 93 -8.18 2.39 11.37
N ALA A 94 -8.95 3.29 12.00
CA ALA A 94 -9.69 4.35 11.30
C ALA A 94 -8.75 5.31 10.56
N ILE A 95 -7.62 5.70 11.17
CA ILE A 95 -6.63 6.57 10.54
C ILE A 95 -6.06 5.90 9.28
N ILE A 96 -5.66 4.63 9.37
CA ILE A 96 -5.06 3.91 8.24
C ILE A 96 -6.09 3.70 7.11
N MET A 97 -7.34 3.33 7.44
CA MET A 97 -8.41 3.19 6.46
C MET A 97 -8.71 4.53 5.75
N MET A 98 -8.70 5.64 6.48
CA MET A 98 -8.85 6.98 5.89
C MET A 98 -7.69 7.29 4.94
N THR A 99 -6.46 6.96 5.31
CA THR A 99 -5.30 7.14 4.41
C THR A 99 -5.41 6.29 3.15
N LEU A 100 -5.82 5.01 3.25
CA LEU A 100 -6.08 4.14 2.10
C LEU A 100 -7.12 4.75 1.16
N ARG A 101 -8.22 5.28 1.71
CA ARG A 101 -9.27 5.93 0.93
C ARG A 101 -8.76 7.19 0.23
N ASN A 102 -8.03 8.05 0.93
CA ASN A 102 -7.48 9.28 0.35
C ASN A 102 -6.52 8.97 -0.82
N ASN A 103 -5.65 7.96 -0.65
CA ASN A 103 -4.76 7.51 -1.72
C ASN A 103 -5.55 7.00 -2.94
N LEU A 104 -6.60 6.20 -2.72
CA LEU A 104 -7.47 5.72 -3.82
C LEU A 104 -8.15 6.87 -4.56
N GLU A 105 -8.71 7.84 -3.83
CA GLU A 105 -9.36 9.01 -4.44
C GLU A 105 -8.37 9.82 -5.28
N GLN A 106 -7.16 10.05 -4.76
CA GLN A 106 -6.09 10.74 -5.47
C GLN A 106 -5.69 9.99 -6.75
N TRP A 107 -5.30 8.71 -6.65
CA TRP A 107 -4.77 7.96 -7.79
C TRP A 107 -5.82 7.73 -8.88
N ILE A 108 -7.08 7.50 -8.50
CA ILE A 108 -8.19 7.39 -9.47
C ILE A 108 -8.45 8.73 -10.17
N SER A 109 -8.30 9.85 -9.46
CA SER A 109 -8.45 11.18 -10.05
C SER A 109 -7.34 11.48 -11.06
N GLU A 110 -6.09 11.12 -10.75
CA GLU A 110 -4.95 11.29 -11.64
C GLU A 110 -5.10 10.46 -12.92
N MET A 111 -5.48 9.18 -12.80
CA MET A 111 -5.74 8.31 -13.96
C MET A 111 -6.86 8.84 -14.87
N LYS A 112 -7.92 9.40 -14.30
CA LYS A 112 -9.03 9.98 -15.08
C LYS A 112 -8.64 11.29 -15.77
N GLY A 113 -7.80 12.10 -15.11
CA GLY A 113 -7.29 13.35 -15.69
C GLY A 113 -6.36 13.11 -16.88
N ASP A 114 -5.60 12.02 -16.88
CA ASP A 114 -4.72 11.65 -17.99
C ASP A 114 -5.49 11.17 -19.24
N ASP A 115 -6.64 10.52 -19.08
CA ASP A 115 -7.51 10.10 -20.20
C ASP A 115 -8.17 11.31 -20.92
N ASP A 116 -8.53 12.36 -20.17
CA ASP A 116 -9.14 13.58 -20.71
C ASP A 116 -8.10 14.52 -21.35
N ALA A 117 -6.83 14.47 -20.94
CA ALA A 117 -5.76 15.28 -21.51
C ALA A 117 -5.19 14.75 -22.83
N ASN A 118 -5.54 13.51 -23.20
CA ASN A 118 -5.01 12.81 -24.37
C ASN A 118 -6.09 12.43 -25.41
N SER A 119 -7.31 12.99 -25.29
CA SER A 119 -8.44 12.79 -26.21
C SER A 119 -8.75 14.02 -27.06
#